data_AF-A0A1W9X363-F1
#
_entry.id   AF-A0A1W9X363-F1
#
_cell.length_a   1.000
_cell.length_b   1.000
_cell.length_c   1.000
_cell.angle_alpha   90.00
_cell.angle_beta   90.00
_cell.angle_gamma   90.00
#
_symmetry.space_group_name_H-M   'P 1'
#
loop_
_entity.id
_entity.type
_entity.pdbx_description
1 polymer ?
#
loop_
_entity_poly.entity_id
_entity_poly.type
_entity_poly.pdbx_seq_one_letter_code
_entity_poly.pdbx_strand_id
1 'polypeptide(L)'
;MFKELYNLRWGVECFLGVIKERLKIDNFTGKTVISVKQDFFAIMFLTGLESLLTKAADSQLFKKSSLNKHRQTVNNMVSFNAIKNFRV
;
A
#
# COMPACT_ATOMS: atom_id res chain seq x y z
N MET A 1 1.86 -27.38 -5.89
CA MET A 1 2.14 -26.76 -7.21
C MET A 1 1.11 -25.72 -7.63
N PHE A 2 -0.11 -26.05 -8.10
CA PHE A 2 -1.08 -25.00 -8.54
C PHE A 2 -1.58 -24.09 -7.40
N LYS A 3 -1.82 -24.65 -6.22
CA LYS A 3 -2.31 -23.90 -5.05
C LYS A 3 -1.33 -22.81 -4.60
N GLU A 4 -0.04 -23.10 -4.58
CA GLU A 4 1.00 -22.14 -4.18
C GLU A 4 1.15 -21.02 -5.21
N LEU A 5 1.11 -21.36 -6.50
CA LEU A 5 1.16 -20.38 -7.57
C LEU A 5 -0.06 -19.44 -7.54
N TYR A 6 -1.25 -19.99 -7.29
CA TYR A 6 -2.47 -19.20 -7.15
C TYR A 6 -2.43 -18.27 -5.93
N ASN A 7 -1.83 -18.72 -4.82
CA ASN A 7 -1.65 -17.88 -3.64
C ASN A 7 -0.77 -16.65 -3.91
N LEU A 8 0.25 -16.75 -4.78
CA LEU A 8 1.10 -15.61 -5.15
C LEU A 8 0.31 -14.53 -5.92
N ARG A 9 -0.64 -14.95 -6.76
CA ARG A 9 -1.53 -14.05 -7.51
C ARG A 9 -2.38 -13.18 -6.59
N TRP A 10 -2.85 -13.75 -5.48
CA TRP A 10 -3.69 -13.05 -4.52
C TRP A 10 -3.02 -11.81 -3.93
N GLY A 11 -1.70 -11.87 -3.70
CA GLY A 11 -0.93 -10.72 -3.24
C GLY A 11 -1.02 -9.52 -4.20
N VAL A 12 -0.99 -9.78 -5.51
CA VAL A 12 -1.13 -8.76 -6.55
C VAL A 12 -2.55 -8.17 -6.56
N GLU A 13 -3.57 -9.01 -6.43
CA GLU A 13 -4.97 -8.55 -6.38
C GLU A 13 -5.26 -7.69 -5.15
N CYS A 14 -4.77 -8.09 -3.98
CA CYS A 14 -4.89 -7.28 -2.77
C CYS A 14 -4.24 -5.91 -2.95
N PHE A 15 -3.06 -5.85 -3.56
CA PHE A 15 -2.38 -4.58 -3.83
C PHE A 15 -3.16 -3.69 -4.81
N LEU A 16 -3.70 -4.27 -5.89
CA LEU A 16 -4.58 -3.55 -6.82
C LEU A 16 -5.84 -3.03 -6.11
N GLY A 17 -6.41 -3.79 -5.19
CA GLY A 17 -7.53 -3.37 -4.34
C GLY A 17 -7.17 -2.17 -3.47
N VAL A 18 -6.00 -2.19 -2.81
CA VAL A 18 -5.50 -1.07 -2.01
C VAL A 18 -5.36 0.20 -2.85
N ILE A 19 -4.73 0.11 -4.01
CA ILE A 19 -4.49 1.28 -4.86
C ILE A 19 -5.82 1.86 -5.40
N LYS A 20 -6.76 1.02 -5.83
CA LYS A 20 -8.07 1.47 -6.31
C LYS A 20 -8.91 2.07 -5.19
N GLU A 21 -9.09 1.37 -4.08
CA GLU A 21 -10.03 1.80 -3.05
C GLU A 21 -9.46 2.86 -2.10
N ARG A 22 -8.19 2.78 -1.73
CA ARG A 22 -7.58 3.67 -0.72
C ARG A 22 -6.89 4.87 -1.35
N LEU A 23 -6.25 4.69 -2.50
CA LEU A 23 -5.51 5.75 -3.17
C LEU A 23 -6.25 6.35 -4.38
N LYS A 24 -7.33 5.71 -4.85
CA LYS A 24 -8.17 6.18 -5.97
C LYS A 24 -7.34 6.52 -7.21
N ILE A 25 -6.56 5.54 -7.68
CA ILE A 25 -5.68 5.71 -8.86
C ILE A 25 -6.41 6.08 -10.15
N ASP A 26 -7.71 5.85 -10.19
CA ASP A 26 -8.63 6.19 -11.25
C ASP A 26 -9.15 7.64 -11.17
N ASN A 27 -8.90 8.34 -10.07
CA ASN A 27 -9.30 9.74 -9.87
C ASN A 27 -8.21 10.71 -10.36
N PHE A 28 -8.06 10.80 -11.67
CA PHE A 28 -7.03 11.63 -12.32
C PHE A 28 -7.29 13.14 -12.17
N THR A 29 -6.22 13.90 -11.97
CA THR A 29 -6.20 15.36 -11.85
C THR A 29 -6.39 16.07 -13.19
N GLY A 30 -6.05 15.41 -14.30
CA GLY A 30 -6.13 15.98 -15.65
C GLY A 30 -6.53 14.98 -16.72
N LYS A 31 -6.96 15.49 -17.88
CA LYS A 31 -7.43 14.68 -19.03
C LYS A 31 -6.32 14.36 -20.04
N THR A 32 -5.13 14.91 -19.86
CA THR A 32 -4.01 14.65 -20.77
C THR A 32 -3.35 13.32 -20.44
N VAL A 33 -2.76 12.66 -21.45
CA VAL A 33 -1.99 11.42 -21.26
C VAL A 33 -0.84 11.61 -20.26
N ILE A 34 -0.24 12.80 -20.24
CA ILE A 34 0.84 13.15 -19.30
C ILE A 34 0.32 13.23 -17.87
N SER A 35 -0.81 13.89 -17.63
CA SER A 35 -1.42 13.99 -16.29
C SER A 35 -1.76 12.60 -15.75
N VAL A 36 -2.38 11.74 -16.57
CA VAL A 36 -2.69 10.35 -16.19
C VAL A 36 -1.43 9.58 -15.78
N LYS A 37 -0.35 9.70 -16.56
CA LYS A 37 0.93 9.06 -16.24
C LYS A 37 1.54 9.60 -14.95
N GLN A 38 1.52 10.92 -14.76
CA GLN A 38 2.06 11.56 -13.55
C GLN A 38 1.34 11.08 -12.30
N ASP A 39 0.00 11.08 -12.30
CA ASP A 39 -0.81 10.61 -11.17
C ASP A 39 -0.54 9.13 -10.86
N PHE A 40 -0.46 8.29 -11.90
CA PHE A 40 -0.11 6.88 -11.75
C PHE A 40 1.26 6.70 -11.07
N PHE A 41 2.30 7.37 -11.57
CA PHE A 41 3.65 7.25 -11.01
C PHE A 41 3.74 7.85 -9.60
N ALA A 42 3.03 8.94 -9.32
CA ALA A 42 2.98 9.53 -7.98
C ALA A 42 2.36 8.56 -6.96
N ILE A 43 1.30 7.85 -7.34
CA ILE A 43 0.67 6.83 -6.48
C ILE A 43 1.59 5.64 -6.28
N MET A 44 2.23 5.12 -7.32
CA MET A 44 3.20 4.01 -7.19
C MET A 44 4.37 4.41 -6.27
N PHE A 45 4.90 5.62 -6.45
CA PHE A 45 5.94 6.16 -5.58
C PHE A 45 5.48 6.26 -4.12
N LEU A 46 4.26 6.77 -3.89
CA LEU A 46 3.68 6.87 -2.55
C LEU A 46 3.57 5.51 -1.86
N THR A 47 3.18 4.45 -2.58
CA THR A 47 3.13 3.09 -2.01
C THR A 47 4.51 2.58 -1.61
N GLY A 48 5.54 2.85 -2.41
CA GLY A 48 6.92 2.49 -2.07
C GLY A 48 7.44 3.27 -0.87
N LEU A 49 7.17 4.57 -0.83
CA LEU A 49 7.53 5.44 0.29
C LEU A 49 6.84 4.99 1.59
N GLU A 50 5.54 4.66 1.52
CA GLU A 50 4.80 4.15 2.67
C GLU A 50 5.43 2.88 3.22
N SER A 51 5.73 1.90 2.35
CA SER A 51 6.38 0.65 2.75
C SER A 51 7.74 0.87 3.41
N LEU A 52 8.52 1.85 2.94
CA LEU A 52 9.79 2.22 3.54
C LEU A 52 9.61 2.80 4.95
N LEU A 53 8.66 3.74 5.10
CA LEU A 53 8.41 4.44 6.36
C LEU A 53 7.78 3.53 7.43
N THR A 54 6.93 2.59 7.03
CA THR A 54 6.24 1.67 7.95
C THR A 54 7.07 0.44 8.31
N LYS A 55 8.19 0.17 7.62
CA LYS A 55 9.06 -0.99 7.83
C LYS A 55 9.47 -1.21 9.28
N ALA A 56 9.81 -0.14 10.01
CA ALA A 56 10.20 -0.24 11.42
C ALA A 56 9.01 -0.65 12.31
N ALA A 57 7.84 -0.05 12.08
CA ALA A 57 6.62 -0.38 12.80
C ALA A 57 6.15 -1.81 12.50
N ASP A 58 6.19 -2.24 11.24
CA ASP A 58 5.88 -3.61 10.84
C ASP A 58 6.82 -4.64 11.47
N SER A 59 8.12 -4.32 11.60
CA SER A 59 9.07 -5.20 12.29
C SER A 59 8.74 -5.35 13.78
N GLN A 60 8.31 -4.27 14.44
CA GLN A 60 7.88 -4.32 15.83
C GLN A 60 6.58 -5.14 16.00
N LEU A 61 5.61 -4.95 15.10
CA LEU A 61 4.37 -5.73 15.09
C LEU A 61 4.64 -7.21 14.81
N PHE A 62 5.58 -7.52 13.92
CA PHE A 62 6.00 -8.89 13.64
C PHE A 62 6.58 -9.58 14.89
N LYS A 63 7.44 -8.90 15.66
CA LYS A 63 7.97 -9.44 16.92
C LYS A 63 6.86 -9.70 17.95
N LYS A 64 5.89 -8.79 18.06
CA LYS A 64 4.73 -8.94 18.96
C LYS A 64 3.78 -10.05 18.51
N SER A 65 3.75 -10.36 17.21
CA SER A 65 2.85 -11.35 16.64
C SER A 65 3.02 -12.76 17.24
N SER A 66 4.17 -13.10 17.81
CA SER A 66 4.37 -14.40 18.48
C SER A 66 3.43 -14.61 19.66
N LEU A 67 2.86 -13.54 20.23
CA LEU A 67 1.94 -13.58 21.36
C LEU A 67 0.47 -13.61 20.93
N ASN A 68 0.18 -13.40 19.63
CA ASN A 68 -1.17 -13.23 19.11
C ASN A 68 -1.58 -14.40 18.20
N LYS A 69 -2.87 -14.72 18.19
CA LYS A 69 -3.44 -15.74 17.28
C LYS A 69 -3.23 -15.41 15.79
N HIS A 70 -3.20 -14.12 15.45
CA HIS A 70 -3.03 -13.63 14.09
C HIS A 70 -1.97 -12.54 14.01
N ARG A 71 -1.30 -12.46 12.85
CA ARG A 71 -0.30 -11.44 12.56
C ARG A 71 -0.95 -10.06 12.48
N GLN A 72 -0.37 -9.12 13.21
CA GLN A 72 -0.71 -7.70 13.10
C GLN A 72 0.12 -7.07 11.99
N THR A 73 -0.49 -6.15 11.25
CA THR A 73 0.14 -5.36 10.19
C THR A 73 -0.19 -3.88 10.40
N VAL A 74 0.65 -2.99 9.88
CA VAL A 74 0.32 -1.57 9.84
C VAL A 74 -0.95 -1.37 8.98
N ASN A 75 -1.82 -0.46 9.42
CA ASN A 75 -3.02 -0.09 8.67
C ASN A 75 -2.65 0.92 7.58
N ASN A 76 -2.71 0.48 6.31
CA ASN A 76 -2.36 1.31 5.16
C ASN A 76 -3.17 2.62 5.07
N MET A 77 -4.43 2.63 5.52
CA MET A 77 -5.24 3.84 5.47
C MET A 77 -4.70 4.92 6.41
N VAL A 78 -4.24 4.51 7.59
CA VAL A 78 -3.66 5.42 8.59
C VAL A 78 -2.29 5.90 8.13
N SER A 79 -1.43 5.00 7.62
CA SER A 79 -0.10 5.37 7.15
C SER A 79 -0.16 6.28 5.92
N PHE A 80 -0.99 5.98 4.92
CA PHE A 80 -1.18 6.88 3.78
C PHE A 80 -1.72 8.24 4.20
N ASN A 81 -2.66 8.28 5.13
CA ASN A 81 -3.18 9.55 5.64
C ASN A 81 -2.10 10.36 6.37
N ALA A 82 -1.28 9.70 7.21
CA ALA A 82 -0.18 10.34 7.91
C ALA A 82 0.86 10.92 6.95
N ILE A 83 1.22 10.19 5.88
CA ILE A 83 2.18 10.65 4.87
C ILE A 83 1.62 11.83 4.08
N LYS A 84 0.34 11.75 3.65
CA LYS A 84 -0.29 12.82 2.87
C LYS A 84 -0.46 14.12 3.65
N ASN A 85 -0.74 14.02 4.94
CA ASN A 85 -0.94 15.18 5.82
C ASN A 85 0.31 15.55 6.62
N PHE A 86 1.47 14.98 6.28
CA PHE A 86 2.72 15.33 6.94
C PHE A 86 3.07 16.78 6.59
N ARG A 87 2.71 17.69 7.50
CA ARG A 87 3.18 19.07 7.49
C ARG A 87 4.38 19.16 8.42
N VAL A 88 5.52 19.55 7.85
CA VAL A 88 6.71 20.00 8.59
C VAL A 88 6.46 21.41 9.11
#